data_AF-A0A9P7L2A2-F1
#
_entry.id   AF-A0A9P7L2A2-F1
#
_cell.length_a   1.000
_cell.length_b   1.000
_cell.length_c   1.000
_cell.angle_alpha   90.00
_cell.angle_beta   90.00
_cell.angle_gamma   90.00
#
_symmetry.space_group_name_H-M   'P 1'
#
loop_
_entity.id
_entity.type
_entity.pdbx_description
1 polymer ?
#
loop_
_entity_poly.entity_id
_entity_poly.type
_entity_poly.pdbx_seq_one_letter_code
_entity_poly.pdbx_strand_id
1 'polypeptide(L)'
;MYPPGHLELEDGTLIDYSDAQKRDDDIITKLGFAERRKELYKNLDGQEDTIRSLVRHHLHLGDKVECAVLPQKYWIRGSFNVCIPIRTVSGTIHRNLMLRCCLPYKLAEAQYPGTIDEKLRCEVGTYAWMQQHCPDIRIPYLYGFGLADRRHVRLLTLKCACAAPLTVNAVFP
;
A
#
# COMPACT_ATOMS: atom_id res chain seq x y z
N MET A 1 25.27 -3.99 -30.19
CA MET A 1 24.95 -4.59 -28.88
C MET A 1 23.67 -5.38 -29.09
N TYR A 2 23.71 -6.72 -29.04
CA TYR A 2 22.47 -7.51 -29.15
C TYR A 2 21.58 -7.17 -27.94
N PRO A 3 20.28 -6.89 -28.13
CA PRO A 3 19.39 -6.73 -26.99
C PRO A 3 19.42 -8.01 -26.15
N PRO A 4 19.34 -7.90 -24.81
CA PRO A 4 19.24 -9.07 -23.96
C PRO A 4 18.07 -9.93 -24.46
N GLY A 5 18.30 -11.24 -24.60
CA GLY A 5 17.30 -12.15 -25.18
C GLY A 5 15.98 -12.18 -24.41
N HIS A 6 15.98 -11.71 -23.16
CA HIS A 6 14.80 -11.59 -22.33
C HIS A 6 14.87 -10.31 -21.48
N LEU A 7 13.72 -9.70 -21.22
CA LEU A 7 13.54 -8.51 -20.39
C LEU A 7 12.67 -8.85 -19.18
N GLU A 8 12.96 -8.29 -18.01
CA GLU A 8 12.22 -8.55 -16.76
C GLU A 8 11.01 -7.60 -16.64
N LEU A 9 9.82 -8.16 -16.44
CA LEU A 9 8.60 -7.42 -16.13
C LEU A 9 8.48 -7.15 -14.63
N GLU A 10 7.52 -6.30 -14.28
CA GLU A 10 7.22 -5.94 -12.89
C GLU A 10 6.81 -7.12 -11.99
N ASP A 11 6.43 -8.28 -12.54
CA ASP A 11 6.15 -9.50 -11.76
C ASP A 11 7.33 -10.47 -11.67
N GLY A 12 8.48 -10.10 -12.22
CA GLY A 12 9.67 -10.95 -12.30
C GLY A 12 9.63 -11.92 -13.49
N THR A 13 8.58 -11.89 -14.31
CA THR A 13 8.50 -12.69 -15.53
C THR A 13 9.49 -12.16 -16.55
N LEU A 14 10.24 -13.07 -17.18
CA LEU A 14 11.09 -12.77 -18.31
C LEU A 14 10.26 -12.84 -19.60
N ILE A 15 10.37 -11.82 -20.44
CA ILE A 15 9.65 -11.73 -21.73
C ILE A 15 10.63 -11.51 -22.87
N ASP A 16 10.43 -12.21 -23.98
CA ASP A 16 11.14 -11.95 -25.24
C ASP A 16 10.24 -11.17 -26.24
N TYR A 17 10.77 -10.89 -27.43
CA TYR A 17 10.01 -10.18 -28.46
C TYR A 17 8.78 -10.97 -28.96
N SER A 18 8.91 -12.29 -29.12
CA SER A 18 7.85 -13.14 -29.65
C SER A 18 6.67 -13.27 -28.68
N ASP A 19 6.95 -13.29 -27.38
CA ASP A 19 5.96 -13.26 -26.32
C ASP A 19 5.30 -11.89 -26.21
N ALA A 20 6.08 -10.80 -26.37
CA ALA A 20 5.55 -9.44 -26.38
C ALA A 20 4.56 -9.22 -27.53
N GLN A 21 4.83 -9.75 -28.73
CA GLN A 21 3.93 -9.64 -29.89
C GLN A 21 2.56 -10.31 -29.70
N LYS A 22 2.45 -11.28 -28.78
CA LYS A 22 1.20 -12.02 -28.52
C LYS A 22 0.34 -11.37 -27.43
N ARG A 23 0.78 -10.26 -26.84
CA ARG A 23 0.10 -9.57 -25.74
C ARG A 23 -0.43 -8.22 -26.21
N ASP A 24 -1.66 -7.91 -25.84
CA ASP A 24 -2.25 -6.57 -26.05
C ASP A 24 -1.86 -5.56 -24.97
N ASP A 25 -0.85 -5.91 -24.15
CA ASP A 25 -0.36 -5.07 -23.07
C ASP A 25 0.66 -4.05 -23.58
N ASP A 26 0.73 -2.88 -22.96
CA ASP A 26 1.86 -1.95 -23.15
C ASP A 26 3.11 -2.49 -22.44
N ILE A 27 3.85 -3.36 -23.14
CA ILE A 27 5.07 -4.00 -22.64
C ILE A 27 6.15 -2.96 -22.34
N ILE A 28 6.25 -1.89 -23.14
CA ILE A 28 7.27 -0.84 -22.94
C ILE A 28 7.05 -0.14 -21.60
N THR A 29 5.81 0.23 -21.30
CA THR A 29 5.45 0.82 -20.02
C THR A 29 5.67 -0.15 -18.86
N LYS A 30 5.28 -1.44 -19.01
CA LYS A 30 5.46 -2.46 -17.97
C LYS A 30 6.93 -2.74 -17.65
N LEU A 31 7.82 -2.67 -18.64
CA LEU A 31 9.27 -2.79 -18.44
C LEU A 31 9.82 -1.67 -17.57
N GLY A 32 9.35 -0.43 -17.78
CA GLY A 32 9.71 0.71 -16.93
C GLY A 32 9.25 0.58 -15.47
N PHE A 33 8.25 -0.25 -15.18
CA PHE A 33 7.75 -0.45 -13.82
C PHE A 33 8.65 -1.34 -12.97
N ALA A 34 9.44 -2.24 -13.57
CA ALA A 34 10.27 -3.18 -12.82
C ALA A 34 11.30 -2.46 -11.93
N GLU A 35 12.02 -1.48 -12.49
CA GLU A 35 13.02 -0.69 -11.75
C GLU A 35 12.36 0.27 -10.75
N ARG A 36 11.32 1.00 -11.16
CA ARG A 36 10.57 1.89 -10.26
C ARG A 36 9.98 1.16 -9.06
N ARG A 37 9.57 -0.10 -9.24
CA ARG A 37 9.14 -0.97 -8.15
C ARG A 37 10.30 -1.30 -7.21
N LYS A 38 11.45 -1.73 -7.74
CA LYS A 38 12.64 -2.06 -6.92
C LYS A 38 13.03 -0.85 -6.06
N GLU A 39 13.05 0.35 -6.64
CA GLU A 39 13.31 1.60 -5.94
C GLU A 39 12.29 1.89 -4.84
N LEU A 40 10.99 1.81 -5.15
CA LEU A 40 9.93 2.05 -4.18
C LEU A 40 9.99 1.06 -3.01
N TYR A 41 10.17 -0.22 -3.28
CA TYR A 41 10.20 -1.24 -2.22
C TYR A 41 11.43 -1.07 -1.34
N LYS A 42 12.60 -0.75 -1.92
CA LYS A 42 13.81 -0.41 -1.17
C LYS A 42 13.61 0.82 -0.28
N ASN A 43 12.94 1.86 -0.79
CA ASN A 43 12.61 3.04 -0.01
C ASN A 43 11.68 2.69 1.17
N LEU A 44 10.58 1.96 0.92
CA LEU A 44 9.63 1.56 1.96
C LEU A 44 10.28 0.69 3.05
N ASP A 45 11.16 -0.25 2.65
CA ASP A 45 11.91 -1.09 3.59
C ASP A 45 12.86 -0.24 4.46
N GLY A 46 13.51 0.77 3.86
CA GLY A 46 14.33 1.74 4.57
C GLY A 46 13.55 2.71 5.48
N GLN A 47 12.23 2.78 5.36
CA GLN A 47 11.35 3.65 6.17
C GLN A 47 10.57 2.86 7.24
N GLU A 48 11.03 1.67 7.63
CA GLU A 48 10.33 0.81 8.57
C GLU A 48 9.97 1.52 9.90
N ASP A 49 10.88 2.31 10.46
CA ASP A 49 10.62 3.05 11.71
C ASP A 49 9.56 4.14 11.55
N THR A 50 9.55 4.83 10.40
CA THR A 50 8.49 5.78 10.06
C THR A 50 7.14 5.08 9.95
N ILE A 51 7.09 3.92 9.29
CA ILE A 51 5.88 3.10 9.19
C ILE A 51 5.38 2.73 10.59
N ARG A 52 6.26 2.22 11.47
CA ARG A 52 5.89 1.87 12.85
C ARG A 52 5.37 3.09 13.61
N SER A 53 6.03 4.24 13.50
CA SER A 53 5.63 5.48 14.14
C SER A 53 4.24 5.94 13.69
N LEU A 54 3.97 5.92 12.38
CA LEU A 54 2.66 6.27 11.82
C LEU A 54 1.56 5.32 12.29
N VAL A 55 1.82 4.01 12.31
CA VAL A 55 0.85 3.02 12.80
C VAL A 55 0.54 3.26 14.27
N ARG A 56 1.56 3.47 15.10
CA ARG A 56 1.38 3.80 16.53
C ARG A 56 0.56 5.07 16.70
N HIS A 57 0.87 6.11 15.92
CA HIS A 57 0.15 7.38 15.93
C HIS A 57 -1.34 7.19 15.58
N HIS A 58 -1.68 6.53 14.47
CA HIS A 58 -3.08 6.34 14.06
C HIS A 58 -3.87 5.45 15.04
N LEU A 59 -3.21 4.51 15.72
CA LEU A 59 -3.83 3.59 16.67
C LEU A 59 -3.76 4.03 18.15
N HIS A 60 -3.13 5.17 18.44
CA HIS A 60 -2.86 5.63 19.82
C HIS A 60 -2.12 4.58 20.66
N LEU A 61 -1.13 3.93 20.07
CA LEU A 61 -0.28 2.97 20.78
C LEU A 61 0.89 3.73 21.39
N GLY A 62 1.21 3.43 22.65
CA GLY A 62 2.42 3.96 23.29
C GLY A 62 3.68 3.38 22.67
N ASP A 63 4.81 4.06 22.86
CA ASP A 63 6.10 3.68 22.24
C ASP A 63 6.60 2.29 22.64
N LYS A 64 6.17 1.81 23.82
CA LYS A 64 6.51 0.48 24.34
C LYS A 64 5.69 -0.66 23.72
N VAL A 65 4.65 -0.34 22.94
CA VAL A 65 3.83 -1.35 22.25
C VAL A 65 4.63 -1.93 21.09
N GLU A 66 4.65 -3.26 21.03
CA GLU A 66 5.28 -3.97 19.93
C GLU A 66 4.53 -3.66 18.63
N CYS A 67 5.27 -3.22 17.62
CA CYS A 67 4.77 -2.93 16.28
C CYS A 67 5.79 -3.44 15.27
N ALA A 68 5.51 -4.60 14.68
CA ALA A 68 6.37 -5.26 13.72
C ALA A 68 5.83 -5.06 12.30
N VAL A 69 6.65 -4.50 11.42
CA VAL A 69 6.37 -4.49 9.98
C VAL A 69 6.86 -5.83 9.43
N LEU A 70 6.02 -6.55 8.70
CA LEU A 70 6.44 -7.84 8.16
C LEU A 70 7.43 -7.65 7.00
N PRO A 71 8.45 -8.54 6.87
CA PRO A 71 9.44 -8.45 5.81
C PRO A 71 8.82 -8.42 4.40
N GLN A 72 9.54 -7.81 3.45
CA GLN A 72 9.11 -7.61 2.06
C GLN A 72 8.54 -8.86 1.37
N LYS A 73 9.06 -10.06 1.69
CA LYS A 73 8.57 -11.35 1.14
C LYS A 73 7.09 -11.64 1.48
N TYR A 74 6.52 -10.98 2.48
CA TYR A 74 5.12 -11.10 2.87
C TYR A 74 4.24 -9.97 2.33
N TRP A 75 4.81 -9.00 1.62
CA TRP A 75 4.03 -7.89 1.09
C TRP A 75 3.13 -8.37 -0.04
N ILE A 76 1.90 -7.88 -0.03
CA ILE A 76 0.88 -8.27 -1.02
C ILE A 76 0.82 -7.17 -2.07
N ARG A 77 1.16 -7.52 -3.31
CA ARG A 77 1.13 -6.60 -4.44
C ARG A 77 -0.23 -6.67 -5.12
N GLY A 78 -0.94 -5.55 -5.14
CA GLY A 78 -2.10 -5.34 -5.99
C GLY A 78 -1.76 -4.61 -7.29
N SER A 79 -2.77 -4.29 -8.09
CA SER A 79 -2.58 -3.58 -9.35
C SER A 79 -2.04 -2.16 -9.15
N PHE A 80 -2.56 -1.41 -8.17
CA PHE A 80 -2.22 0.00 -7.93
C PHE A 80 -1.69 0.29 -6.53
N ASN A 81 -1.65 -0.73 -5.66
CA ASN A 81 -1.24 -0.60 -4.28
C ASN A 81 -0.27 -1.73 -3.92
N VAL A 82 0.68 -1.44 -3.03
CA VAL A 82 1.38 -2.44 -2.24
C VAL A 82 0.78 -2.45 -0.84
N CYS A 83 0.52 -3.64 -0.32
CA CYS A 83 0.02 -3.86 1.03
C CYS A 83 1.14 -4.43 1.89
N ILE A 84 1.47 -3.71 2.96
CA ILE A 84 2.50 -4.03 3.93
C ILE A 84 1.79 -4.55 5.20
N PRO A 85 1.88 -5.86 5.48
CA PRO A 85 1.29 -6.41 6.70
C PRO A 85 2.06 -5.90 7.93
N ILE A 86 1.33 -5.54 8.97
CA ILE A 86 1.89 -5.06 10.24
C ILE A 86 1.22 -5.79 11.39
N ARG A 87 2.01 -6.21 12.37
CA ARG A 87 1.53 -6.85 13.60
C ARG A 87 1.75 -5.91 14.77
N THR A 88 0.74 -5.77 15.62
CA THR A 88 0.88 -5.05 16.89
C THR A 88 0.48 -5.91 18.06
N VAL A 89 1.21 -5.80 19.17
CA VAL A 89 0.94 -6.52 20.42
C VAL A 89 0.97 -5.56 21.60
N SER A 90 -0.19 -5.37 22.23
CA SER A 90 -0.36 -4.51 23.41
C SER A 90 -0.96 -5.34 24.55
N GLY A 91 -0.10 -5.89 25.40
CA GLY A 91 -0.51 -6.86 26.42
C GLY A 91 -1.07 -8.12 25.78
N THR A 92 -2.33 -8.46 26.06
CA THR A 92 -3.03 -9.62 25.47
C THR A 92 -3.71 -9.33 24.12
N ILE A 93 -3.72 -8.07 23.68
CA ILE A 93 -4.40 -7.67 22.45
C ILE A 93 -3.41 -7.77 21.28
N HIS A 94 -3.71 -8.67 20.35
CA HIS A 94 -2.99 -8.81 19.08
C HIS A 94 -3.83 -8.23 17.94
N ARG A 95 -3.22 -7.40 17.09
CA ARG A 95 -3.87 -6.89 15.87
C ARG A 95 -2.99 -7.12 14.65
N ASN A 96 -3.61 -7.60 13.58
CA ASN A 96 -3.01 -7.66 12.26
C ASN A 96 -3.59 -6.52 11.42
N LEU A 97 -2.71 -5.67 10.91
CA LEU A 97 -3.00 -4.46 10.17
C LEU A 97 -2.42 -4.58 8.77
N MET A 98 -2.96 -3.78 7.86
CA MET A 98 -2.47 -3.67 6.50
C MET A 98 -2.24 -2.20 6.19
N LEU A 99 -1.00 -1.81 6.01
CA LEU A 99 -0.66 -0.51 5.47
C LEU A 99 -0.70 -0.60 3.95
N ARG A 100 -1.49 0.24 3.29
CA ARG A 100 -1.59 0.28 1.83
C ARG A 100 -0.92 1.55 1.33
N CYS A 101 0.05 1.37 0.44
CA CYS A 101 0.74 2.44 -0.25
C CYS A 101 0.39 2.39 -1.73
N CYS A 102 0.04 3.53 -2.32
CA CYS A 102 -0.14 3.63 -3.76
C CYS A 102 1.17 3.35 -4.50
N LEU A 103 1.08 2.92 -5.76
CA LEU A 103 2.21 2.73 -6.65
C LEU A 103 2.32 3.95 -7.59
N PRO A 104 3.17 4.96 -7.28
CA PRO A 104 3.20 6.23 -8.02
C PRO A 104 3.43 6.05 -9.52
N TYR A 105 4.29 5.10 -9.86
CA TYR A 105 4.65 4.79 -11.24
C TYR A 105 3.50 4.22 -12.09
N LYS A 106 2.42 3.73 -11.46
CA LYS A 106 1.20 3.26 -12.15
C LYS A 106 0.08 4.29 -12.18
N LEU A 107 0.25 5.41 -11.50
CA LEU A 107 -0.74 6.49 -11.43
C LEU A 107 -0.30 7.71 -12.25
N ALA A 108 0.84 7.61 -12.95
CA ALA A 108 1.43 8.71 -13.70
C ALA A 108 1.68 9.96 -12.83
N GLU A 109 1.95 9.78 -11.53
CA GLU A 109 2.16 10.88 -10.58
C GLU A 109 3.32 11.80 -11.00
N ALA A 110 4.36 11.24 -11.64
CA ALA A 110 5.48 12.01 -12.14
C ALA A 110 5.10 12.97 -13.28
N GLN A 111 4.07 12.63 -14.06
CA GLN A 111 3.56 13.44 -15.17
C GLN A 111 2.42 14.36 -14.72
N TYR A 112 1.58 13.88 -13.80
CA TYR A 112 0.41 14.56 -13.28
C TYR A 112 0.43 14.53 -11.75
N PRO A 113 1.09 15.49 -11.09
CA PRO A 113 1.15 15.55 -9.64
C PRO A 113 -0.26 15.64 -9.03
N GLY A 114 -0.52 14.84 -7.99
CA GLY A 114 -1.80 14.80 -7.27
C GLY A 114 -2.70 13.61 -7.63
N THR A 115 -2.35 12.80 -8.63
CA THR A 115 -3.12 11.58 -8.98
C THR A 115 -3.20 10.57 -7.84
N ILE A 116 -2.13 10.44 -7.05
CA ILE A 116 -2.13 9.59 -5.85
C ILE A 116 -3.14 10.11 -4.83
N ASP A 117 -3.11 11.42 -4.58
CA ASP A 117 -3.95 12.09 -3.61
C ASP A 117 -5.43 11.99 -4.00
N GLU A 118 -5.74 12.17 -5.29
CA GLU A 118 -7.06 11.97 -5.86
C GLU A 118 -7.55 10.52 -5.64
N LYS A 119 -6.74 9.53 -6.06
CA LYS A 119 -7.05 8.12 -5.86
C LYS A 119 -7.30 7.80 -4.38
N LEU A 120 -6.41 8.27 -3.51
CA LEU A 120 -6.46 7.98 -2.09
C LEU A 120 -7.71 8.58 -1.44
N ARG A 121 -8.06 9.84 -1.77
CA ARG A 121 -9.27 10.49 -1.27
C ARG A 121 -10.54 9.74 -1.69
N CYS A 122 -10.62 9.28 -2.93
CA CYS A 122 -11.73 8.47 -3.41
C CYS A 122 -11.86 7.14 -2.64
N GLU A 123 -10.74 6.44 -2.43
CA GLU A 123 -10.71 5.18 -1.68
C GLU A 123 -11.12 5.38 -0.21
N VAL A 124 -10.56 6.40 0.44
CA VAL A 124 -10.88 6.79 1.82
C VAL A 124 -12.34 7.18 1.96
N GLY A 125 -12.87 8.00 1.05
CA GLY A 125 -14.27 8.41 1.05
C GLY A 125 -15.22 7.21 0.93
N THR A 126 -14.86 6.24 0.09
CA THR A 126 -15.62 4.99 -0.05
C THR A 126 -15.61 4.17 1.25
N TYR A 127 -14.44 3.96 1.86
CA TYR A 127 -14.34 3.26 3.14
C TYR A 127 -15.15 3.96 4.24
N ALA A 128 -14.98 5.27 4.40
CA ALA A 128 -15.70 6.05 5.41
C ALA A 128 -17.22 5.97 5.22
N TRP A 129 -17.69 6.12 3.98
CA TRP A 129 -19.11 6.00 3.65
C TRP A 129 -19.66 4.62 3.98
N MET A 130 -18.98 3.55 3.54
CA MET A 130 -19.42 2.18 3.77
C MET A 130 -19.38 1.80 5.26
N GLN A 131 -18.35 2.22 6.01
CA GLN A 131 -18.27 1.97 7.44
C GLN A 131 -19.41 2.65 8.22
N GLN A 132 -19.87 3.81 7.75
CA GLN A 132 -20.96 4.56 8.38
C GLN A 132 -22.35 4.04 7.99
N HIS A 133 -22.55 3.69 6.71
CA HIS A 133 -23.89 3.43 6.16
C HIS A 133 -24.17 1.96 5.84
N CYS A 134 -23.17 1.09 5.86
CA CYS A 134 -23.31 -0.32 5.51
C CYS A 134 -22.74 -1.25 6.61
N PRO A 135 -23.22 -1.15 7.87
CA PRO A 135 -22.65 -1.89 8.99
C PRO A 135 -22.76 -3.42 8.85
N ASP A 136 -23.73 -3.91 8.08
CA ASP A 136 -23.95 -5.34 7.84
C ASP A 136 -23.00 -5.92 6.77
N ILE A 137 -22.35 -5.06 5.98
CA ILE A 137 -21.37 -5.49 4.98
C ILE A 137 -20.01 -5.59 5.65
N ARG A 138 -19.46 -6.80 5.67
CA ARG A 138 -18.11 -7.04 6.18
C ARG A 138 -17.07 -6.45 5.23
N ILE A 139 -16.56 -5.28 5.58
CA ILE A 139 -15.42 -4.62 4.92
C ILE A 139 -14.24 -4.48 5.86
N PRO A 140 -13.01 -4.32 5.34
CA PRO A 140 -11.87 -3.94 6.16
C PRO A 140 -12.12 -2.62 6.90
N TYR A 141 -11.67 -2.54 8.16
CA TYR A 141 -11.82 -1.32 8.95
C TYR A 141 -10.68 -0.34 8.65
N LEU A 142 -11.01 0.87 8.17
CA LEU A 142 -10.06 1.96 7.94
C LEU A 142 -9.81 2.73 9.25
N TYR A 143 -8.56 2.76 9.73
CA TYR A 143 -8.18 3.46 10.97
C TYR A 143 -7.71 4.89 10.74
N GLY A 144 -7.13 5.16 9.58
CA GLY A 144 -6.54 6.44 9.29
C GLY A 144 -5.91 6.46 7.91
N PHE A 145 -5.58 7.67 7.48
CA PHE A 145 -4.91 7.89 6.22
C PHE A 145 -3.89 9.04 6.27
N GLY A 146 -2.92 8.99 5.36
CA GLY A 146 -1.91 10.05 5.17
C GLY A 146 -1.83 10.50 3.70
N LEU A 147 -1.87 11.80 3.47
CA LEU A 147 -1.76 12.44 2.15
C LEU A 147 -0.31 12.85 1.84
N ALA A 148 -0.02 13.11 0.56
CA ALA A 148 1.32 13.50 0.10
C ALA A 148 1.85 14.80 0.76
N ASP A 149 0.95 15.68 1.19
CA ASP A 149 1.28 16.92 1.90
C ASP A 149 1.52 16.74 3.41
N ARG A 150 1.75 15.50 3.85
CA ARG A 150 2.00 15.12 5.26
C ARG A 150 0.82 15.38 6.19
N ARG A 151 -0.39 15.59 5.66
CA ARG A 151 -1.61 15.57 6.48
C ARG A 151 -1.98 14.14 6.82
N HIS A 152 -2.04 13.86 8.11
CA HIS A 152 -2.49 12.58 8.65
C HIS A 152 -3.83 12.76 9.34
N VAL A 153 -4.81 11.95 8.96
CA VAL A 153 -6.16 12.00 9.52
C VAL A 153 -6.49 10.64 10.12
N ARG A 154 -7.13 10.69 11.29
CA ARG A 154 -7.59 9.51 12.01
C ARG A 154 -9.09 9.37 11.86
N LEU A 155 -9.55 8.17 11.56
CA LEU A 155 -10.97 7.82 11.47
C LEU A 155 -11.35 7.03 12.72
N LEU A 156 -11.68 7.76 13.79
CA LEU A 156 -12.27 7.16 14.97
C LEU A 156 -13.78 7.00 14.79
N THR A 157 -14.22 5.75 14.67
CA THR A 157 -15.58 5.36 15.05
C THR A 157 -15.46 4.14 15.94
N LEU A 158 -15.49 4.35 17.26
CA LEU A 158 -15.61 3.28 18.24
C LEU A 158 -16.97 2.60 18.05
N LYS A 159 -17.03 1.51 17.27
CA LYS A 159 -18.04 0.47 17.44
C LYS A 159 -17.39 -0.91 17.30
N CYS A 160 -17.81 -1.78 18.21
CA CYS A 160 -17.30 -3.08 18.61
C CYS A 160 -16.55 -3.93 17.58
N ALA A 161 -15.54 -4.62 18.11
CA ALA A 161 -14.72 -5.62 17.49
C ALA A 161 -15.54 -6.78 16.88
N CYS A 162 -15.37 -7.00 15.59
CA CYS A 162 -15.41 -8.33 14.98
C CYS A 162 -14.20 -8.41 14.04
N ALA A 163 -13.61 -9.61 13.94
CA ALA A 163 -12.31 -9.91 13.32
C ALA A 163 -12.23 -9.69 11.80
N ALA A 164 -12.44 -8.45 11.35
CA ALA A 164 -12.23 -8.04 9.97
C ALA A 164 -10.74 -7.67 9.74
N PRO A 165 -10.22 -7.86 8.52
CA PRO A 165 -8.91 -7.34 8.15
C PRO A 165 -8.87 -5.82 8.35
N LEU A 166 -7.77 -5.32 8.89
CA LEU A 166 -7.63 -3.92 9.31
C LEU A 166 -6.76 -3.18 8.30
N THR A 167 -7.07 -1.91 8.00
CA THR A 167 -6.37 -1.14 6.97
C THR A 167 -5.99 0.27 7.42
N VAL A 168 -4.78 0.69 7.06
CA VAL A 168 -4.27 2.06 7.13
C VAL A 168 -3.80 2.40 5.72
N ASN A 169 -4.24 3.52 5.15
CA ASN A 169 -3.78 3.93 3.82
C ASN A 169 -2.79 5.07 3.97
N ALA A 170 -1.57 5.00 3.40
CA ALA A 170 -0.65 6.13 3.50
C ALA A 170 0.14 6.35 2.22
N VAL A 171 0.51 7.61 2.02
CA VAL A 171 1.55 8.01 1.07
C VAL A 171 2.82 8.28 1.87
N PHE A 172 3.94 7.73 1.41
CA PHE A 172 5.27 8.01 1.95
C PHE A 172 6.04 8.90 0.96
N PRO A 173 6.81 9.89 1.45
CA PRO A 173 7.71 10.68 0.62
C PRO A 173 8.92 9.89 0.12
#